data_AF-A0A7J3VR48-F1
#
_entry.id   AF-A0A7J3VR48-F1
#
_cell.length_a   1.000
_cell.length_b   1.000
_cell.length_c   1.000
_cell.angle_alpha   90.00
_cell.angle_beta   90.00
_cell.angle_gamma   90.00
#
_symmetry.space_group_name_H-M   'P 1'
#
loop_
_entity.id
_entity.type
_entity.pdbx_description
1 polymer ?
#
loop_
_entity_poly.entity_id
_entity_poly.type
_entity_poly.pdbx_seq_one_letter_code
_entity_poly.pdbx_strand_id
1 'polypeptide(L)'
;MKESKRIIELDGSIRLGLSIPLFIAAILSLATGTLVGLLGIWGASAWGKPVPEWEKLGHAHTAWWSILIMVAAMLMPYASLKPTAKRLITIGTFIGPVLWIGMIASYYEVGGPRIWLFTGEDSVHTYYELPILGVGASMLEVLGFASLLLVGLSASGLKIPYLYSKPEQSRFDLISEVYVQRKIFLIPTLTISAGVLVGFALAGIFKVTHTPIEPAALVQLHTHPAMISTSAMLILLAMSIFNVSSRVFRFAYILMLISLPAILVGLILFNLLALHSLVWVVPAGIYYALLLISIPAIFKTGRSKGNDNNEEEAKHGAILGESSSLLLQHISLIPTIRLAVVICLSVLAILVGTGAYIALAYDTTPYTTVTYKQPEGSPYPGPYPDEYIGTAPVKGTPRGLENAHLSPGSWFHVAIAWLIILALFGNRLFENRVGLLTLLIFTIPMAPLFNTLGRYLAWLGIPNGIGALWFAGHPLKGFNIVVLFIIGLISLYVLSKKRSTHR
;
A
#
# COMPACT_ATOMS: atom_id res chain seq x y z
N MET A 1 6.37 28.07 -38.86
CA MET A 1 5.82 26.72 -38.65
C MET A 1 6.07 26.32 -37.21
N LYS A 2 5.04 26.37 -36.35
CA LYS A 2 5.14 25.91 -34.95
C LYS A 2 4.82 24.42 -34.94
N GLU A 3 5.81 23.58 -34.64
CA GLU A 3 5.58 22.17 -34.32
C GLU A 3 4.63 22.08 -33.10
N SER A 4 3.37 21.81 -33.40
CA SER A 4 2.40 21.34 -32.44
C SER A 4 2.90 19.99 -31.93
N LYS A 5 3.51 19.99 -30.73
CA LYS A 5 3.63 18.78 -29.91
C LYS A 5 2.21 18.26 -29.67
N ARG A 6 1.76 17.37 -30.57
CA ARG A 6 0.57 16.54 -30.36
C ARG A 6 0.83 15.69 -29.12
N ILE A 7 0.43 16.20 -27.95
CA ILE A 7 0.07 15.33 -26.84
C ILE A 7 -1.20 14.64 -27.31
N ILE A 8 -1.02 13.52 -28.01
CA ILE A 8 -2.12 12.61 -28.32
C ILE A 8 -2.50 12.02 -26.96
N GLU A 9 -3.49 12.61 -26.29
CA GLU A 9 -4.34 11.84 -25.39
C GLU A 9 -4.94 10.75 -26.28
N LEU A 10 -4.28 9.58 -26.36
CA LEU A 10 -4.86 8.39 -26.96
C LEU A 10 -6.11 8.11 -26.14
N ASP A 11 -7.29 8.35 -26.72
CA ASP A 11 -8.58 8.20 -26.06
C ASP A 11 -8.63 6.88 -25.31
N GLY A 12 -8.61 6.95 -23.98
CA GLY A 12 -8.66 5.81 -23.08
C GLY A 12 -7.36 5.39 -22.37
N SER A 13 -6.21 6.02 -22.64
CA SER A 13 -4.95 5.77 -21.89
C SER A 13 -4.42 7.00 -21.14
N ILE A 14 -3.61 6.75 -20.11
CA ILE A 14 -2.86 7.75 -19.35
C ILE A 14 -1.38 7.38 -19.38
N ARG A 15 -0.54 8.39 -19.57
CA ARG A 15 0.91 8.25 -19.51
C ARG A 15 1.37 8.24 -18.05
N LEU A 16 2.28 7.35 -17.70
CA LEU A 16 2.85 7.31 -16.35
C LEU A 16 3.98 8.35 -16.20
N GLY A 17 4.10 8.88 -14.99
CA GLY A 17 5.23 9.70 -14.57
C GLY A 17 5.65 9.33 -13.15
N LEU A 18 6.48 10.16 -12.53
CA LEU A 18 6.77 10.11 -11.11
C LEU A 18 6.93 11.53 -10.61
N SER A 19 6.01 11.98 -9.77
CA SER A 19 6.16 13.23 -9.03
C SER A 19 7.12 13.03 -7.87
N ILE A 20 8.34 13.56 -7.99
CA ILE A 20 9.39 13.38 -6.97
C ILE A 20 8.95 13.87 -5.58
N PRO A 21 8.26 15.02 -5.42
CA PRO A 21 7.76 15.44 -4.12
C PRO A 21 6.79 14.45 -3.46
N LEU A 22 5.85 13.88 -4.23
CA LEU A 22 4.92 12.87 -3.70
C LEU A 22 5.62 11.54 -3.43
N PHE A 23 6.60 11.16 -4.24
CA PHE A 23 7.43 9.99 -3.99
C PHE A 23 8.16 10.12 -2.64
N ILE A 24 8.75 11.29 -2.36
CA ILE A 24 9.36 11.59 -1.07
C ILE A 24 8.32 11.56 0.06
N ALA A 25 7.13 12.14 -0.16
CA ALA A 25 6.05 12.12 0.83
C ALA A 25 5.62 10.69 1.20
N ALA A 26 5.54 9.78 0.21
CA ALA A 26 5.26 8.38 0.49
C ALA A 26 6.37 7.72 1.33
N ILE A 27 7.63 7.99 1.01
CA ILE A 27 8.77 7.44 1.76
C ILE A 27 8.75 7.98 3.19
N LEU A 28 8.42 9.26 3.40
CA LEU A 28 8.24 9.83 4.75
C LEU A 28 7.11 9.15 5.50
N SER A 29 5.94 8.95 4.87
CA SER A 29 4.83 8.22 5.47
C SER A 29 5.26 6.81 5.90
N LEU A 30 5.98 6.10 5.04
CA LEU A 30 6.48 4.76 5.36
C LEU A 30 7.57 4.79 6.45
N ALA A 31 8.44 5.80 6.45
CA ALA A 31 9.46 6.00 7.47
C ALA A 31 8.82 6.25 8.84
N THR A 32 7.81 7.12 8.90
CA THR A 32 7.01 7.38 10.10
C THR A 32 6.41 6.08 10.64
N GLY A 33 5.75 5.28 9.79
CA GLY A 33 5.20 3.99 10.21
C GLY A 33 6.25 3.00 10.66
N THR A 34 7.36 2.91 9.94
CA THR A 34 8.46 1.99 10.28
C THR A 34 9.14 2.38 11.59
N LEU A 35 9.32 3.67 11.84
CA LEU A 35 9.88 4.19 13.10
C LEU A 35 8.96 3.92 14.28
N VAL A 36 7.66 4.18 14.16
CA VAL A 36 6.69 3.83 15.21
C VAL A 36 6.62 2.33 15.45
N GLY A 37 6.72 1.52 14.39
CA GLY A 37 6.87 0.07 14.53
C GLY A 37 8.13 -0.29 15.31
N LEU A 38 9.30 0.20 14.89
CA LEU A 38 10.60 -0.13 15.45
C LEU A 38 10.78 0.33 16.90
N LEU A 39 10.57 1.62 17.16
CA LEU A 39 10.81 2.23 18.47
C LEU A 39 9.68 1.95 19.45
N GLY A 40 8.44 1.96 18.95
CA GLY A 40 7.24 1.70 19.73
C GLY A 40 6.99 0.21 19.90
N ILE A 41 6.42 -0.44 18.88
CA ILE A 41 5.96 -1.84 18.97
C ILE A 41 7.08 -2.80 19.40
N TRP A 42 8.23 -2.75 18.72
CA TRP A 42 9.33 -3.68 18.99
C TRP A 42 10.17 -3.24 20.20
N GLY A 43 10.31 -1.94 20.44
CA GLY A 43 10.93 -1.43 21.67
C GLY A 43 10.15 -1.87 22.90
N ALA A 44 8.86 -1.53 22.97
CA ALA A 44 7.98 -1.94 24.06
C ALA A 44 7.97 -3.46 24.24
N SER A 45 7.86 -4.23 23.16
CA SER A 45 7.94 -5.70 23.22
C SER A 45 9.29 -6.21 23.76
N ALA A 46 10.41 -5.62 23.36
CA ALA A 46 11.74 -5.98 23.87
C ALA A 46 11.92 -5.67 25.36
N TRP A 47 11.21 -4.66 25.88
CA TRP A 47 11.18 -4.33 27.31
C TRP A 47 10.04 -5.01 28.08
N GLY A 48 9.31 -5.96 27.48
CA GLY A 48 8.17 -6.63 28.11
C GLY A 48 7.02 -5.70 28.48
N LYS A 49 6.96 -4.52 27.85
CA LYS A 49 5.95 -3.51 28.11
C LYS A 49 4.76 -3.65 27.17
N PRO A 50 3.57 -3.22 27.62
CA PRO A 50 2.44 -3.17 26.74
C PRO A 50 2.66 -2.12 25.62
N VAL A 51 2.40 -2.50 24.37
CA VAL A 51 2.49 -1.60 23.20
C VAL A 51 1.24 -0.71 23.14
N PRO A 52 1.35 0.63 23.22
CA PRO A 52 0.22 1.54 23.08
C PRO A 52 -0.56 1.32 21.77
N GLU A 53 -1.90 1.44 21.82
CA GLU A 53 -2.75 1.24 20.65
C GLU A 53 -2.45 2.23 19.51
N TRP A 54 -2.07 3.45 19.85
CA TRP A 54 -1.69 4.46 18.87
C TRP A 54 -0.45 4.08 18.06
N GLU A 55 0.48 3.32 18.63
CA GLU A 55 1.67 2.86 17.93
C GLU A 55 1.31 1.76 16.93
N LYS A 56 0.41 0.84 17.31
CA LYS A 56 -0.12 -0.21 16.42
C LYS A 56 -0.87 0.40 15.25
N LEU A 57 -1.80 1.31 15.55
CA LEU A 57 -2.56 2.06 14.55
C LEU A 57 -1.62 2.88 13.67
N GLY A 58 -0.77 3.68 14.27
CA GLY A 58 0.17 4.57 13.59
C GLY A 58 1.10 3.83 12.63
N HIS A 59 1.66 2.69 13.06
CA HIS A 59 2.48 1.83 12.22
C HIS A 59 1.73 1.32 10.99
N ALA A 60 0.56 0.73 11.18
CA ALA A 60 -0.21 0.12 10.09
C ALA A 60 -0.76 1.17 9.11
N HIS A 61 -1.34 2.25 9.64
CA HIS A 61 -2.06 3.23 8.84
C HIS A 61 -1.12 4.04 7.93
N THR A 62 0.01 4.51 8.46
CA THR A 62 0.99 5.28 7.68
C THR A 62 1.72 4.42 6.63
N ALA A 63 1.91 3.12 6.88
CA ALA A 63 2.40 2.18 5.89
C ALA A 63 1.38 2.02 4.73
N TRP A 64 0.08 1.94 5.01
CA TRP A 64 -0.95 1.86 3.97
C TRP A 64 -1.08 3.14 3.16
N TRP A 65 -1.03 4.30 3.81
CA TRP A 65 -1.03 5.59 3.13
C TRP A 65 0.14 5.68 2.14
N SER A 66 1.33 5.19 2.51
CA SER A 66 2.49 5.24 1.62
C SER A 66 2.26 4.59 0.25
N ILE A 67 1.51 3.48 0.20
CA ILE A 67 1.22 2.78 -1.06
C ILE A 67 0.30 3.62 -1.94
N LEU A 68 -0.77 4.17 -1.37
CA LEU A 68 -1.70 5.03 -2.11
C LEU A 68 -1.01 6.32 -2.59
N ILE A 69 -0.14 6.90 -1.75
CA ILE A 69 0.67 8.06 -2.11
C ILE A 69 1.66 7.72 -3.22
N MET A 70 2.28 6.53 -3.22
CA MET A 70 3.16 6.08 -4.30
C MET A 70 2.41 5.91 -5.63
N VAL A 71 1.22 5.33 -5.59
CA VAL A 71 0.36 5.23 -6.79
C VAL A 71 -0.01 6.64 -7.27
N ALA A 72 -0.41 7.53 -6.36
CA ALA A 72 -0.69 8.92 -6.71
C ALA A 72 0.54 9.63 -7.29
N ALA A 73 1.74 9.37 -6.77
CA ALA A 73 2.99 9.91 -7.30
C ALA A 73 3.22 9.50 -8.75
N MET A 74 2.85 8.27 -9.14
CA MET A 74 2.98 7.80 -10.52
C MET A 74 1.98 8.46 -11.48
N LEU A 75 0.81 8.83 -10.97
CA LEU A 75 -0.31 9.34 -11.74
C LEU A 75 -0.33 10.87 -11.83
N MET A 76 0.17 11.56 -10.80
CA MET A 76 0.09 13.01 -10.63
C MET A 76 0.60 13.82 -11.83
N PRO A 77 1.71 13.46 -12.50
CA PRO A 77 2.23 14.26 -13.62
C PRO A 77 1.21 14.42 -14.77
N TYR A 78 0.40 13.39 -15.03
CA TYR A 78 -0.60 13.37 -16.09
C TYR A 78 -2.05 13.40 -15.59
N ALA A 79 -2.26 13.56 -14.28
CA ALA A 79 -3.58 13.84 -13.74
C ALA A 79 -4.13 15.15 -14.33
N SER A 80 -5.37 15.13 -14.79
CA SER A 80 -6.11 16.27 -15.34
C SER A 80 -6.66 17.17 -14.22
N LEU A 81 -5.77 17.64 -13.35
CA LEU A 81 -6.06 18.51 -12.21
C LEU A 81 -5.33 19.85 -12.37
N LYS A 82 -5.97 20.94 -11.93
CA LYS A 82 -5.38 22.29 -11.89
C LYS A 82 -4.03 22.28 -11.16
N PRO A 83 -3.04 23.07 -11.60
CA PRO A 83 -1.74 23.15 -10.92
C PRO A 83 -1.82 23.50 -9.43
N THR A 84 -2.77 24.35 -9.05
CA THR A 84 -3.03 24.70 -7.64
C THR A 84 -3.49 23.49 -6.84
N ALA A 85 -4.42 22.68 -7.38
CA ALA A 85 -4.87 21.44 -6.74
C ALA A 85 -3.72 20.44 -6.59
N LYS A 86 -2.92 20.23 -7.65
CA LYS A 86 -1.73 19.35 -7.59
C LYS A 86 -0.74 19.78 -6.50
N ARG A 87 -0.48 21.08 -6.37
CA ARG A 87 0.39 21.65 -5.31
C ARG A 87 -0.20 21.41 -3.92
N LEU A 88 -1.48 21.68 -3.71
CA LEU A 88 -2.15 21.46 -2.42
C LEU A 88 -2.12 19.99 -2.01
N ILE A 89 -2.44 19.08 -2.94
CA ILE A 89 -2.35 17.63 -2.70
C ILE A 89 -0.92 17.26 -2.32
N THR A 90 0.08 17.78 -3.04
CA THR A 90 1.50 17.49 -2.78
C THR A 90 1.93 17.96 -1.39
N ILE A 91 1.62 19.20 -1.01
CA ILE A 91 1.97 19.78 0.30
C ILE A 91 1.23 19.06 1.41
N GLY A 92 -0.08 18.87 1.26
CA GLY A 92 -0.92 18.18 2.24
C GLY A 92 -0.46 16.74 2.48
N THR A 93 -0.08 16.03 1.44
CA THR A 93 0.42 14.65 1.54
C THR A 93 1.81 14.57 2.16
N PHE A 94 2.64 15.60 1.99
CA PHE A 94 3.97 15.68 2.58
C PHE A 94 3.93 15.87 4.10
N ILE A 95 3.02 16.75 4.58
CA ILE A 95 2.94 17.14 5.98
C ILE A 95 1.92 16.28 6.76
N GLY A 96 0.84 15.86 6.08
CA GLY A 96 -0.31 15.18 6.66
C GLY A 96 0.02 13.96 7.51
N PRO A 97 0.75 12.94 7.01
CA PRO A 97 1.05 11.73 7.79
C PRO A 97 1.81 12.03 9.09
N VAL A 98 2.74 12.99 9.07
CA VAL A 98 3.56 13.37 10.23
C VAL A 98 2.73 14.14 11.26
N LEU A 99 1.90 15.10 10.81
CA LEU A 99 1.00 15.81 11.72
C LEU A 99 -0.05 14.87 12.30
N TRP A 100 -0.60 13.98 11.48
CA TRP A 100 -1.58 13.00 11.90
C TRP A 100 -1.03 12.11 13.01
N ILE A 101 0.17 11.53 12.83
CA ILE A 101 0.75 10.69 13.87
C ILE A 101 1.11 11.48 15.13
N GLY A 102 1.56 12.73 14.99
CA GLY A 102 1.84 13.60 16.13
C GLY A 102 0.59 13.96 16.92
N MET A 103 -0.52 14.23 16.23
CA MET A 103 -1.83 14.48 16.84
C MET A 103 -2.36 13.24 17.56
N ILE A 104 -2.25 12.05 16.95
CA ILE A 104 -2.66 10.80 17.57
C ILE A 104 -1.77 10.48 18.78
N ALA A 105 -0.44 10.53 18.64
CA ALA A 105 0.47 10.28 19.76
C ALA A 105 0.17 11.22 20.93
N SER A 106 -0.03 12.52 20.65
CA SER A 106 -0.40 13.50 21.67
C SER A 106 -1.78 13.23 22.28
N TYR A 107 -2.74 12.77 21.47
CA TYR A 107 -4.06 12.40 21.95
C TYR A 107 -4.03 11.22 22.94
N TYR A 108 -3.17 10.21 22.68
CA TYR A 108 -3.07 9.03 23.53
C TYR A 108 -2.09 9.19 24.73
N GLU A 109 -1.00 9.94 24.59
CA GLU A 109 0.04 10.07 25.62
C GLU A 109 -0.19 11.24 26.60
N VAL A 110 -0.81 12.35 26.15
CA VAL A 110 -0.89 13.57 26.98
C VAL A 110 -2.01 13.50 28.02
N GLY A 111 -2.98 12.59 27.87
CA GLY A 111 -4.02 12.38 28.89
C GLY A 111 -4.68 13.65 29.42
N GLY A 112 -4.82 14.70 28.59
CA GLY A 112 -5.34 16.01 28.98
C GLY A 112 -4.59 16.72 30.13
N PRO A 113 -4.75 18.05 30.31
CA PRO A 113 -4.33 18.71 31.53
C PRO A 113 -5.08 18.13 32.75
N ARG A 114 -4.41 17.87 33.88
CA ARG A 114 -5.00 17.28 35.12
C ARG A 114 -6.27 17.96 35.64
N ILE A 115 -6.51 19.22 35.28
CA ILE A 115 -7.75 19.97 35.59
C ILE A 115 -9.01 19.43 34.89
N TRP A 116 -8.88 18.49 33.95
CA TRP A 116 -10.00 17.82 33.26
C TRP A 116 -10.24 16.39 33.75
N LEU A 117 -9.55 15.96 34.82
CA LEU A 117 -9.85 14.72 35.53
C LEU A 117 -11.11 14.92 36.38
N PHE A 118 -12.19 14.22 36.08
CA PHE A 118 -13.24 14.00 37.09
C PHE A 118 -12.68 13.00 38.11
N THR A 119 -12.33 13.50 39.30
CA THR A 119 -12.06 12.66 40.47
C THR A 119 -13.39 12.20 41.06
N GLY A 120 -14.03 11.23 40.42
CA GLY A 120 -15.05 10.39 41.06
C GLY A 120 -14.38 9.08 41.47
N GLU A 121 -14.48 8.70 42.74
CA GLU A 121 -13.73 7.59 43.34
C GLU A 121 -13.99 6.20 42.72
N ASP A 122 -14.96 6.05 41.81
CA ASP A 122 -15.35 4.77 41.21
C ASP A 122 -15.18 4.64 39.69
N SER A 123 -14.62 5.64 38.98
CA SER A 123 -14.40 5.52 37.53
C SER A 123 -12.97 5.08 37.21
N VAL A 124 -12.82 3.82 36.78
CA VAL A 124 -11.63 3.30 36.08
C VAL A 124 -11.11 4.36 35.12
N HIS A 125 -9.85 4.78 35.28
CA HIS A 125 -9.17 5.86 34.57
C HIS A 125 -9.58 6.02 33.09
N THR A 126 -10.69 6.72 32.85
CA THR A 126 -11.14 7.09 31.51
C THR A 126 -10.41 8.37 31.12
N TYR A 127 -9.44 8.24 30.22
CA TYR A 127 -8.78 9.38 29.60
C TYR A 127 -9.81 10.23 28.88
N TYR A 128 -9.96 11.51 29.27
CA TYR A 128 -10.72 12.45 28.47
C TYR A 128 -9.97 12.71 27.17
N GLU A 129 -10.64 12.41 26.06
CA GLU A 129 -10.30 12.81 24.70
C GLU A 129 -9.94 14.30 24.68
N LEU A 130 -8.77 14.72 24.18
CA LEU A 130 -8.61 16.11 23.73
C LEU A 130 -9.39 16.21 22.42
N PRO A 131 -10.64 16.71 22.41
CA PRO A 131 -11.54 16.51 21.28
C PRO A 131 -10.98 17.18 20.02
N ILE A 132 -10.26 18.28 20.21
CA ILE A 132 -9.58 19.04 19.16
C ILE A 132 -8.51 18.21 18.44
N LEU A 133 -7.72 17.39 19.16
CA LEU A 133 -6.67 16.56 18.55
C LEU A 133 -7.25 15.38 17.78
N GLY A 134 -8.29 14.74 18.33
CA GLY A 134 -9.00 13.65 17.65
C GLY A 134 -9.74 14.14 16.39
N VAL A 135 -10.39 15.30 16.47
CA VAL A 135 -11.04 15.96 15.31
C VAL A 135 -9.98 16.39 14.29
N GLY A 136 -8.87 16.99 14.73
CA GLY A 136 -7.76 17.37 13.87
C GLY A 136 -7.16 16.18 13.11
N ALA A 137 -6.89 15.08 13.79
CA ALA A 137 -6.44 13.83 13.17
C ALA A 137 -7.47 13.33 12.13
N SER A 138 -8.75 13.28 12.49
CA SER A 138 -9.83 12.86 11.58
C SER A 138 -9.92 13.75 10.33
N MET A 139 -9.78 15.07 10.48
CA MET A 139 -9.76 16.00 9.35
C MET A 139 -8.56 15.74 8.42
N LEU A 140 -7.37 15.48 8.98
CA LEU A 140 -6.20 15.13 8.17
C LEU A 140 -6.41 13.84 7.39
N GLU A 141 -7.06 12.82 7.97
CA GLU A 141 -7.40 11.58 7.26
C GLU A 141 -8.37 11.84 6.11
N VAL A 142 -9.46 12.55 6.36
CA VAL A 142 -10.47 12.85 5.35
C VAL A 142 -9.87 13.65 4.20
N LEU A 143 -9.07 14.68 4.51
CA LEU A 143 -8.41 15.51 3.49
C LEU A 143 -7.34 14.74 2.72
N GLY A 144 -6.55 13.91 3.39
CA GLY A 144 -5.56 13.03 2.76
C GLY A 144 -6.23 12.04 1.82
N PHE A 145 -7.27 11.36 2.29
CA PHE A 145 -8.04 10.42 1.49
C PHE A 145 -8.73 11.09 0.29
N ALA A 146 -9.41 12.22 0.51
CA ALA A 146 -10.05 12.98 -0.56
C ALA A 146 -9.04 13.41 -1.63
N SER A 147 -7.85 13.83 -1.21
CA SER A 147 -6.77 14.20 -2.13
C SER A 147 -6.33 13.04 -3.02
N LEU A 148 -6.13 11.86 -2.45
CA LEU A 148 -5.74 10.64 -3.17
C LEU A 148 -6.88 10.14 -4.09
N LEU A 149 -8.12 10.24 -3.63
CA LEU A 149 -9.32 9.94 -4.41
C LEU A 149 -9.41 10.81 -5.67
N LEU A 150 -9.19 12.13 -5.54
CA LEU A 150 -9.18 13.05 -6.69
C LEU A 150 -8.14 12.65 -7.73
N VAL A 151 -6.94 12.20 -7.30
CA VAL A 151 -5.91 11.70 -8.21
C VAL A 151 -6.37 10.42 -8.91
N GLY A 152 -6.93 9.45 -8.18
CA GLY A 152 -7.43 8.21 -8.76
C GLY A 152 -8.56 8.42 -9.78
N LEU A 153 -9.54 9.25 -9.44
CA LEU A 153 -10.65 9.62 -10.34
C LEU A 153 -10.12 10.36 -11.58
N SER A 154 -9.21 11.30 -11.40
CA SER A 154 -8.59 12.01 -12.52
C SER A 154 -7.81 11.07 -13.44
N ALA A 155 -7.06 10.12 -12.87
CA ALA A 155 -6.33 9.10 -13.63
C ALA A 155 -7.29 8.21 -14.44
N SER A 156 -8.46 7.89 -13.87
CA SER A 156 -9.50 7.13 -14.57
C SER A 156 -10.16 7.87 -15.74
N GLY A 157 -9.88 9.15 -15.92
CA GLY A 157 -10.44 10.00 -16.97
C GLY A 157 -11.68 10.79 -16.55
N LEU A 158 -12.07 10.73 -15.28
CA LEU A 158 -13.20 11.49 -14.76
C LEU A 158 -12.83 12.97 -14.66
N LYS A 159 -13.60 13.83 -15.34
CA LYS A 159 -13.42 15.28 -15.33
C LYS A 159 -14.10 15.86 -14.09
N ILE A 160 -13.31 16.17 -13.07
CA ILE A 160 -13.82 16.72 -11.81
C ILE A 160 -14.14 18.22 -12.01
N PRO A 161 -15.41 18.65 -11.85
CA PRO A 161 -15.79 20.05 -12.01
C PRO A 161 -14.96 20.99 -11.14
N TYR A 162 -14.69 22.20 -11.62
CA TYR A 162 -13.89 23.24 -10.95
C TYR A 162 -12.40 22.92 -10.67
N LEU A 163 -12.01 21.65 -10.65
CA LEU A 163 -10.62 21.19 -10.46
C LEU A 163 -9.96 20.71 -11.75
N TYR A 164 -10.72 20.45 -12.80
CA TYR A 164 -10.21 19.99 -14.09
C TYR A 164 -9.33 21.04 -14.78
N SER A 165 -8.21 20.56 -15.33
CA SER A 165 -7.43 21.26 -16.36
C SER A 165 -6.78 20.25 -17.29
N LYS A 166 -6.28 20.72 -18.44
CA LYS A 166 -5.39 19.89 -19.26
C LYS A 166 -4.19 19.44 -18.40
N PRO A 167 -3.66 18.21 -18.61
CA PRO A 167 -2.50 17.74 -17.87
C PRO A 167 -1.32 18.70 -18.01
N GLU A 168 -0.91 19.29 -16.89
CA GLU A 168 0.28 20.14 -16.79
C GLU A 168 1.31 19.46 -15.89
N GLN A 169 2.54 19.37 -16.39
CA GLN A 169 3.65 18.73 -15.71
C GLN A 169 4.39 19.74 -14.82
N SER A 170 4.75 19.31 -13.62
CA SER A 170 5.67 20.05 -12.77
C SER A 170 7.11 19.90 -13.26
N ARG A 171 7.95 20.89 -12.93
CA ARG A 171 9.41 20.80 -13.14
C ARG A 171 10.09 19.69 -12.33
N PHE A 172 9.39 19.15 -11.34
CA PHE A 172 9.88 18.10 -10.44
C PHE A 172 9.35 16.71 -10.80
N ASP A 173 8.73 16.57 -11.98
CA ASP A 173 8.19 15.29 -12.43
C ASP A 173 9.20 14.58 -13.35
N LEU A 174 9.36 13.27 -13.18
CA LEU A 174 9.98 12.39 -14.15
C LEU A 174 8.89 11.80 -15.05
N ILE A 175 9.17 11.69 -16.34
CA ILE A 175 8.15 11.31 -17.34
C ILE A 175 8.53 9.97 -17.99
N SER A 176 7.70 8.94 -17.89
CA SER A 176 7.92 7.65 -18.57
C SER A 176 7.33 7.67 -19.99
N GLU A 177 7.78 6.81 -20.90
CA GLU A 177 7.12 6.57 -22.20
C GLU A 177 5.99 5.52 -22.11
N VAL A 178 5.71 4.98 -20.92
CA VAL A 178 4.69 3.94 -20.71
C VAL A 178 3.30 4.56 -20.60
N TYR A 179 2.36 3.99 -21.36
CA TYR A 179 0.93 4.31 -21.32
C TYR A 179 0.15 3.13 -20.75
N VAL A 180 -0.87 3.44 -19.94
CA VAL A 180 -1.76 2.45 -19.31
C VAL A 180 -3.20 2.81 -19.59
N GLN A 181 -4.06 1.80 -19.71
CA GLN A 181 -5.50 2.04 -19.88
C GLN A 181 -6.09 2.70 -18.64
N ARG A 182 -6.78 3.83 -18.80
CA ARG A 182 -7.37 4.59 -17.69
C ARG A 182 -8.39 3.79 -16.89
N LYS A 183 -9.09 2.87 -17.55
CA LYS A 183 -10.16 2.08 -16.94
C LYS A 183 -9.67 1.16 -15.81
N ILE A 184 -8.36 0.89 -15.69
CA ILE A 184 -7.82 0.11 -14.58
C ILE A 184 -7.88 0.86 -13.24
N PHE A 185 -8.06 2.18 -13.25
CA PHE A 185 -8.07 2.98 -12.02
C PHE A 185 -9.47 3.15 -11.43
N LEU A 186 -10.53 3.11 -12.25
CA LEU A 186 -11.88 3.49 -11.81
C LEU A 186 -12.41 2.56 -10.70
N ILE A 187 -12.53 1.26 -10.99
CA ILE A 187 -13.14 0.30 -10.05
C ILE A 187 -12.29 0.14 -8.78
N PRO A 188 -10.95 0.03 -8.84
CA PRO A 188 -10.14 0.06 -7.63
C PRO A 188 -10.33 1.34 -6.81
N THR A 189 -10.35 2.51 -7.44
CA THR A 189 -10.55 3.78 -6.73
C THR A 189 -11.90 3.80 -6.02
N LEU A 190 -12.99 3.43 -6.70
CA LEU A 190 -14.32 3.39 -6.10
C LEU A 190 -14.44 2.38 -4.96
N THR A 191 -13.81 1.21 -5.10
CA THR A 191 -13.85 0.15 -4.08
C THR A 191 -13.02 0.55 -2.85
N ILE A 192 -11.86 1.18 -3.04
CA ILE A 192 -11.08 1.78 -1.95
C ILE A 192 -11.91 2.86 -1.24
N SER A 193 -12.60 3.74 -2.00
CA SER A 193 -13.49 4.75 -1.42
C SER A 193 -14.61 4.16 -0.60
N ALA A 194 -15.27 3.11 -1.10
CA ALA A 194 -16.32 2.44 -0.34
C ALA A 194 -15.78 1.91 0.99
N GLY A 195 -14.64 1.20 0.98
CA GLY A 195 -14.03 0.69 2.21
C GLY A 195 -13.61 1.79 3.19
N VAL A 196 -13.02 2.89 2.71
CA VAL A 196 -12.64 4.02 3.57
C VAL A 196 -13.85 4.72 4.16
N LEU A 197 -14.90 4.98 3.36
CA LEU A 197 -16.14 5.59 3.83
C LEU A 197 -16.86 4.72 4.87
N VAL A 198 -16.88 3.40 4.66
CA VAL A 198 -17.44 2.47 5.66
C VAL A 198 -16.61 2.50 6.94
N GLY A 199 -15.28 2.55 6.85
CA GLY A 199 -14.41 2.74 8.03
C GLY A 199 -14.76 4.00 8.83
N PHE A 200 -14.93 5.14 8.15
CA PHE A 200 -15.36 6.38 8.80
C PHE A 200 -16.77 6.28 9.39
N ALA A 201 -17.71 5.63 8.69
CA ALA A 201 -19.07 5.45 9.17
C ALA A 201 -19.10 4.57 10.44
N LEU A 202 -18.38 3.44 10.45
CA LEU A 202 -18.26 2.56 11.61
C LEU A 202 -17.64 3.30 12.81
N ALA A 203 -16.56 4.05 12.58
CA ALA A 203 -15.93 4.88 13.61
C ALA A 203 -16.89 5.96 14.15
N GLY A 204 -17.65 6.61 13.27
CA GLY A 204 -18.66 7.61 13.65
C GLY A 204 -19.80 7.00 14.47
N ILE A 205 -20.34 5.86 14.05
CA ILE A 205 -21.40 5.14 14.78
C ILE A 205 -20.91 4.75 16.17
N PHE A 206 -19.71 4.18 16.29
CA PHE A 206 -19.09 3.86 17.58
C PHE A 206 -19.00 5.07 18.49
N LYS A 207 -18.54 6.22 17.97
CA LYS A 207 -18.42 7.43 18.77
C LYS A 207 -19.78 7.99 19.23
N VAL A 208 -20.80 7.89 18.38
CA VAL A 208 -22.14 8.43 18.69
C VAL A 208 -22.94 7.51 19.62
N THR A 209 -22.81 6.20 19.44
CA THR A 209 -23.67 5.21 20.12
C THR A 209 -22.96 4.51 21.28
N HIS A 210 -21.64 4.64 21.38
CA HIS A 210 -20.77 3.88 22.29
C HIS A 210 -20.91 2.36 22.16
N THR A 211 -21.54 1.86 21.08
CA THR A 211 -21.61 0.42 20.83
C THR A 211 -20.28 -0.05 20.28
N PRO A 212 -19.62 -1.06 20.89
CA PRO A 212 -18.35 -1.58 20.41
C PRO A 212 -18.39 -1.92 18.91
N ILE A 213 -17.39 -1.50 18.15
CA ILE A 213 -17.21 -1.98 16.78
C ILE A 213 -16.70 -3.41 16.86
N GLU A 214 -17.41 -4.34 16.22
CA GLU A 214 -16.90 -5.68 16.02
C GLU A 214 -15.61 -5.62 15.16
N PRO A 215 -14.44 -6.02 15.71
CA PRO A 215 -13.16 -5.85 15.01
C PRO A 215 -13.13 -6.53 13.63
N ALA A 216 -13.88 -7.62 13.51
CA ALA A 216 -14.10 -8.36 12.28
C ALA A 216 -14.76 -7.52 11.19
N ALA A 217 -15.86 -6.83 11.52
CA ALA A 217 -16.58 -5.98 10.57
C ALA A 217 -15.73 -4.81 10.07
N LEU A 218 -14.89 -4.23 10.94
CA LEU A 218 -13.95 -3.19 10.54
C LEU A 218 -12.93 -3.73 9.53
N VAL A 219 -12.22 -4.82 9.84
CA VAL A 219 -11.22 -5.39 8.93
C VAL A 219 -11.85 -5.81 7.60
N GLN A 220 -13.02 -6.44 7.66
CA GLN A 220 -13.71 -6.96 6.49
C GLN A 220 -14.31 -5.88 5.61
N LEU A 221 -14.93 -4.83 6.15
CA LEU A 221 -15.59 -3.81 5.34
C LEU A 221 -14.70 -2.62 4.99
N HIS A 222 -13.65 -2.36 5.78
CA HIS A 222 -12.72 -1.27 5.54
C HIS A 222 -11.41 -1.76 4.89
N THR A 223 -10.70 -2.65 5.57
CA THR A 223 -9.32 -3.01 5.19
C THR A 223 -9.27 -3.93 3.97
N HIS A 224 -10.07 -5.01 3.93
CA HIS A 224 -10.04 -5.94 2.80
C HIS A 224 -10.38 -5.30 1.44
N PRO A 225 -11.45 -4.49 1.28
CA PRO A 225 -11.76 -3.85 0.01
C PRO A 225 -10.63 -2.93 -0.45
N ALA A 226 -10.05 -2.14 0.46
CA ALA A 226 -8.96 -1.23 0.13
C ALA A 226 -7.69 -1.99 -0.29
N MET A 227 -7.31 -3.04 0.44
CA MET A 227 -6.12 -3.84 0.17
C MET A 227 -6.23 -4.62 -1.15
N ILE A 228 -7.32 -5.36 -1.34
CA ILE A 228 -7.52 -6.20 -2.53
C ILE A 228 -7.59 -5.32 -3.78
N SER A 229 -8.27 -4.18 -3.70
CA SER A 229 -8.36 -3.22 -4.81
C SER A 229 -7.01 -2.61 -5.16
N THR A 230 -6.23 -2.21 -4.15
CA THR A 230 -4.87 -1.69 -4.35
C THR A 230 -3.98 -2.76 -4.99
N SER A 231 -4.11 -4.00 -4.54
CA SER A 231 -3.37 -5.14 -5.09
C SER A 231 -3.71 -5.39 -6.56
N ALA A 232 -4.99 -5.48 -6.89
CA ALA A 232 -5.43 -5.69 -8.27
C ALA A 232 -4.94 -4.57 -9.20
N MET A 233 -4.96 -3.32 -8.73
CA MET A 233 -4.42 -2.18 -9.45
C MET A 233 -2.91 -2.30 -9.68
N LEU A 234 -2.12 -2.66 -8.66
CA LEU A 234 -0.68 -2.88 -8.79
C LEU A 234 -0.34 -4.04 -9.74
N ILE A 235 -1.12 -5.11 -9.72
CA ILE A 235 -0.96 -6.26 -10.62
C ILE A 235 -1.18 -5.84 -12.07
N LEU A 236 -2.27 -5.12 -12.37
CA LEU A 236 -2.54 -4.63 -13.73
C LEU A 236 -1.48 -3.60 -14.18
N LEU A 237 -1.02 -2.74 -13.28
CA LEU A 237 0.11 -1.83 -13.56
C LEU A 237 1.37 -2.63 -13.92
N ALA A 238 1.76 -3.62 -13.12
CA ALA A 238 2.91 -4.47 -13.41
C ALA A 238 2.76 -5.19 -14.76
N MET A 239 1.60 -5.78 -15.04
CA MET A 239 1.34 -6.43 -16.33
C MET A 239 1.50 -5.47 -17.50
N SER A 240 1.01 -4.23 -17.39
CA SER A 240 1.16 -3.23 -18.44
C SER A 240 2.60 -2.76 -18.61
N ILE A 241 3.34 -2.58 -17.52
CA ILE A 241 4.73 -2.10 -17.53
C ILE A 241 5.68 -3.17 -18.10
N PHE A 242 5.41 -4.44 -17.81
CA PHE A 242 6.16 -5.55 -18.38
C PHE A 242 5.59 -6.06 -19.71
N ASN A 243 4.76 -5.26 -20.39
CA ASN A 243 4.22 -5.50 -21.73
C ASN A 243 3.52 -6.87 -21.91
N VAL A 244 2.76 -7.32 -20.91
CA VAL A 244 1.99 -8.57 -20.99
C VAL A 244 0.99 -8.51 -22.15
N SER A 245 0.87 -9.62 -22.90
CA SER A 245 0.01 -9.71 -24.08
C SER A 245 -1.41 -9.21 -23.81
N SER A 246 -1.98 -8.48 -24.77
CA SER A 246 -3.31 -7.85 -24.66
C SER A 246 -4.42 -8.83 -24.31
N ARG A 247 -4.35 -10.08 -24.80
CA ARG A 247 -5.33 -11.13 -24.47
C ARG A 247 -5.33 -11.47 -22.98
N VAL A 248 -4.15 -11.71 -22.41
CA VAL A 248 -4.01 -12.06 -20.98
C VAL A 248 -4.32 -10.86 -20.10
N PHE A 249 -3.86 -9.66 -20.49
CA PHE A 249 -4.18 -8.43 -19.79
C PHE A 249 -5.70 -8.16 -19.76
N ARG A 250 -6.39 -8.31 -20.89
CA ARG A 250 -7.85 -8.14 -20.97
C ARG A 250 -8.58 -9.13 -20.08
N PHE A 251 -8.12 -10.38 -20.03
CA PHE A 251 -8.70 -11.38 -19.13
C PHE A 251 -8.51 -11.01 -17.66
N ALA A 252 -7.29 -10.64 -17.25
CA ALA A 252 -7.01 -10.16 -15.90
C ALA A 252 -7.86 -8.92 -15.54
N TYR A 253 -7.99 -7.98 -16.47
CA TYR A 253 -8.84 -6.80 -16.27
C TYR A 253 -10.32 -7.18 -16.04
N ILE A 254 -10.86 -8.15 -16.80
CA ILE A 254 -12.23 -8.65 -16.58
C ILE A 254 -12.36 -9.31 -15.20
N LEU A 255 -11.39 -10.11 -14.77
CA LEU A 255 -11.38 -10.72 -13.45
C LEU A 255 -11.41 -9.66 -12.33
N MET A 256 -10.66 -8.55 -12.47
CA MET A 256 -10.74 -7.41 -11.55
C MET A 256 -12.14 -6.78 -11.56
N LEU A 257 -12.71 -6.54 -12.74
CA LEU A 257 -14.04 -5.91 -12.87
C LEU A 257 -15.14 -6.71 -12.19
N ILE A 258 -15.03 -8.05 -12.19
CA ILE A 258 -16.00 -8.93 -11.55
C ILE A 258 -15.70 -9.08 -10.06
N SER A 259 -14.44 -9.35 -9.71
CA SER A 259 -14.05 -9.67 -8.34
C SER A 259 -14.24 -8.50 -7.38
N LEU A 260 -13.80 -7.28 -7.71
CA LEU A 260 -13.84 -6.17 -6.75
C LEU A 260 -15.27 -5.79 -6.32
N PRO A 261 -16.24 -5.60 -7.25
CA PRO A 261 -17.63 -5.35 -6.86
C PRO A 261 -18.26 -6.54 -6.12
N ALA A 262 -18.01 -7.77 -6.58
CA ALA A 262 -18.55 -8.97 -5.95
C ALA A 262 -18.01 -9.18 -4.52
N ILE A 263 -16.73 -8.89 -4.29
CA ILE A 263 -16.12 -8.92 -2.95
C ILE A 263 -16.77 -7.86 -2.07
N LEU A 264 -16.91 -6.62 -2.56
CA LEU A 264 -17.54 -5.54 -1.78
C LEU A 264 -18.97 -5.90 -1.38
N VAL A 265 -19.80 -6.36 -2.34
CA VAL A 265 -21.18 -6.81 -2.07
C VAL A 265 -21.18 -8.00 -1.13
N GLY A 266 -20.34 -9.00 -1.37
CA GLY A 266 -20.22 -10.18 -0.52
C GLY A 266 -19.87 -9.84 0.93
N LEU A 267 -18.92 -8.92 1.15
CA LEU A 267 -18.53 -8.45 2.47
C LEU A 267 -19.65 -7.69 3.17
N ILE A 268 -20.40 -6.86 2.43
CA ILE A 268 -21.60 -6.17 2.95
C ILE A 268 -22.66 -7.19 3.36
N LEU A 269 -22.97 -8.16 2.50
CA LEU A 269 -23.97 -9.20 2.80
C LEU A 269 -23.54 -10.09 3.98
N PHE A 270 -22.26 -10.45 4.04
CA PHE A 270 -21.70 -11.21 5.16
C PHE A 270 -21.91 -10.46 6.47
N ASN A 271 -21.54 -9.18 6.53
CA ASN A 271 -21.59 -8.40 7.77
C ASN A 271 -23.00 -7.96 8.17
N LEU A 272 -23.83 -7.54 7.21
CA LEU A 272 -25.16 -6.99 7.52
C LEU A 272 -26.24 -8.06 7.66
N LEU A 273 -26.11 -9.19 6.95
CA LEU A 273 -27.11 -10.25 6.93
C LEU A 273 -26.62 -11.55 7.60
N ALA A 274 -25.42 -11.54 8.19
CA ALA A 274 -24.79 -12.70 8.83
C ALA A 274 -24.77 -13.96 7.94
N LEU A 275 -24.64 -13.79 6.61
CA LEU A 275 -24.55 -14.91 5.68
C LEU A 275 -23.23 -15.66 5.86
N HIS A 276 -23.18 -16.91 5.41
CA HIS A 276 -21.95 -17.71 5.44
C HIS A 276 -20.80 -17.03 4.68
N SER A 277 -19.56 -17.14 5.18
CA SER A 277 -18.34 -16.58 4.59
C SER A 277 -18.13 -16.84 3.09
N LEU A 278 -18.77 -17.89 2.53
CA LEU A 278 -18.74 -18.20 1.11
C LEU A 278 -19.18 -17.02 0.22
N VAL A 279 -20.09 -16.16 0.70
CA VAL A 279 -20.60 -15.03 -0.09
C VAL A 279 -19.51 -14.02 -0.48
N TRP A 280 -18.40 -13.97 0.26
CA TRP A 280 -17.27 -13.09 -0.06
C TRP A 280 -15.98 -13.85 -0.39
N VAL A 281 -15.80 -15.06 0.15
CA VAL A 281 -14.64 -15.91 -0.16
C VAL A 281 -14.65 -16.39 -1.61
N VAL A 282 -15.82 -16.73 -2.18
CA VAL A 282 -15.91 -17.14 -3.59
C VAL A 282 -15.52 -15.98 -4.53
N PRO A 283 -16.06 -14.74 -4.37
CA PRO A 283 -15.54 -13.57 -5.06
C PRO A 283 -14.04 -13.32 -4.88
N ALA A 284 -13.51 -13.51 -3.66
CA ALA A 284 -12.07 -13.42 -3.40
C ALA A 284 -11.26 -14.48 -4.17
N GLY A 285 -11.83 -15.66 -4.44
CA GLY A 285 -11.26 -16.67 -5.33
C GLY A 285 -11.09 -16.21 -6.78
N ILE A 286 -11.97 -15.33 -7.28
CA ILE A 286 -11.82 -14.71 -8.62
C ILE A 286 -10.63 -13.75 -8.64
N TYR A 287 -10.47 -12.95 -7.58
CA TYR A 287 -9.27 -12.12 -7.40
C TYR A 287 -8.00 -12.98 -7.28
N TYR A 288 -8.09 -14.13 -6.62
CA TYR A 288 -6.98 -15.07 -6.54
C TYR A 288 -6.56 -15.61 -7.92
N ALA A 289 -7.52 -15.91 -8.80
CA ALA A 289 -7.24 -16.29 -10.18
C ALA A 289 -6.53 -15.18 -10.96
N LEU A 290 -6.90 -13.91 -10.76
CA LEU A 290 -6.19 -12.76 -11.33
C LEU A 290 -4.71 -12.80 -10.91
N LEU A 291 -4.43 -12.96 -9.62
CA LEU A 291 -3.07 -13.02 -9.09
C LEU A 291 -2.27 -14.19 -9.67
N LEU A 292 -2.85 -15.39 -9.70
CA LEU A 292 -2.20 -16.60 -10.22
C LEU A 292 -1.88 -16.52 -11.71
N ILE A 293 -2.70 -15.85 -12.51
CA ILE A 293 -2.46 -15.70 -13.95
C ILE A 293 -1.41 -14.64 -14.25
N SER A 294 -1.38 -13.58 -13.46
CA SER A 294 -0.41 -12.49 -13.63
C SER A 294 1.03 -12.93 -13.39
N ILE A 295 1.28 -13.87 -12.47
CA ILE A 295 2.62 -14.39 -12.16
C ILE A 295 3.33 -14.98 -13.40
N PRO A 296 2.83 -16.05 -14.05
CA PRO A 296 3.46 -16.62 -15.24
C PRO A 296 3.42 -15.66 -16.43
N ALA A 297 2.38 -14.82 -16.53
CA ALA A 297 2.26 -13.85 -17.60
C ALA A 297 3.39 -12.80 -17.55
N ILE A 298 3.64 -12.21 -16.38
CA ILE A 298 4.73 -11.25 -16.17
C ILE A 298 6.09 -11.94 -16.33
N PHE A 299 6.24 -13.19 -15.88
CA PHE A 299 7.49 -13.93 -16.00
C PHE A 299 7.86 -14.23 -17.46
N LYS A 300 6.89 -14.60 -18.31
CA LYS A 300 7.11 -15.05 -19.69
C LYS A 300 7.45 -13.92 -20.67
N THR A 301 7.04 -12.68 -20.41
CA THR A 301 7.05 -11.57 -21.38
C THR A 301 8.40 -11.10 -21.94
N GLY A 302 9.51 -11.73 -21.58
CA GLY A 302 10.82 -11.50 -22.23
C GLY A 302 11.58 -12.77 -22.58
N ARG A 303 10.91 -13.93 -22.62
CA ARG A 303 11.49 -15.19 -23.13
C ARG A 303 11.08 -15.52 -24.56
N SER A 304 10.24 -14.69 -25.20
CA SER A 304 9.88 -14.90 -26.60
C SER A 304 11.00 -14.40 -27.52
N LYS A 305 11.71 -15.37 -28.11
CA LYS A 305 12.66 -15.29 -29.23
C LYS A 305 12.23 -14.23 -30.27
N GLY A 306 13.12 -13.52 -30.95
CA GLY A 306 14.27 -14.11 -31.64
C GLY A 306 13.84 -15.02 -32.79
N ASN A 307 12.69 -14.79 -33.43
CA ASN A 307 12.34 -15.15 -34.81
C ASN A 307 10.89 -14.74 -35.14
N ASP A 308 10.68 -14.38 -36.40
CA ASP A 308 9.43 -14.41 -37.17
C ASP A 308 8.49 -13.16 -37.13
N ASN A 309 8.76 -12.25 -38.08
CA ASN A 309 7.83 -11.77 -39.12
C ASN A 309 6.40 -11.29 -38.76
N ASN A 310 6.17 -10.67 -37.61
CA ASN A 310 4.92 -9.93 -37.36
C ASN A 310 5.20 -8.50 -36.84
N GLU A 311 5.53 -7.60 -37.77
CA GLU A 311 5.77 -6.17 -37.51
C GLU A 311 4.49 -5.35 -37.23
N GLU A 312 3.30 -5.95 -37.17
CA GLU A 312 2.05 -5.21 -36.90
C GLU A 312 1.60 -5.16 -35.42
N GLU A 313 2.18 -5.96 -34.51
CA GLU A 313 1.77 -5.96 -33.09
C GLU A 313 2.58 -5.02 -32.17
N ALA A 314 3.56 -4.29 -32.70
CA ALA A 314 4.41 -3.38 -31.93
C ALA A 314 3.82 -1.96 -31.69
N LYS A 315 2.48 -1.83 -31.56
CA LYS A 315 1.84 -0.53 -31.29
C LYS A 315 1.62 -0.19 -29.81
N HIS A 316 2.11 -0.98 -28.88
CA HIS A 316 2.19 -0.61 -27.46
C HIS A 316 3.64 -0.72 -26.96
N GLY A 317 4.36 0.41 -26.98
CA GLY A 317 5.62 0.58 -26.23
C GLY A 317 6.92 0.37 -27.02
N ALA A 318 7.02 0.86 -28.25
CA ALA A 318 8.32 0.94 -28.93
C ALA A 318 9.16 2.10 -28.36
N ILE A 319 10.29 1.72 -27.74
CA ILE A 319 11.34 2.62 -27.27
C ILE A 319 12.20 2.99 -28.49
N LEU A 320 12.09 4.22 -28.98
CA LEU A 320 13.02 4.80 -29.95
C LEU A 320 13.52 6.14 -29.43
N GLY A 321 14.83 6.21 -29.20
CA GLY A 321 15.59 7.46 -29.10
C GLY A 321 16.17 7.78 -27.72
N GLU A 322 17.35 7.22 -27.41
CA GLU A 322 18.53 7.95 -26.87
C GLU A 322 19.70 6.98 -26.55
N SER A 323 20.89 7.31 -27.07
CA SER A 323 22.24 6.86 -26.66
C SER A 323 22.47 5.36 -26.33
N SER A 324 23.06 4.66 -27.29
CA SER A 324 23.29 3.20 -27.32
C SER A 324 24.16 2.63 -26.20
N SER A 325 24.96 3.42 -25.48
CA SER A 325 25.84 2.90 -24.41
C SER A 325 25.16 2.80 -23.04
N LEU A 326 24.20 3.68 -22.73
CA LEU A 326 23.38 3.65 -21.51
C LEU A 326 22.20 2.66 -21.64
N LEU A 327 21.73 2.44 -22.87
CA LEU A 327 20.67 1.48 -23.20
C LEU A 327 21.11 0.02 -22.99
N LEU A 328 22.39 -0.29 -23.23
CA LEU A 328 22.96 -1.63 -23.10
C LEU A 328 23.03 -2.15 -21.65
N GLN A 329 23.25 -1.27 -20.67
CA GLN A 329 23.14 -1.65 -19.23
C GLN A 329 21.67 -1.76 -18.78
N HIS A 330 20.78 -0.95 -19.37
CA HIS A 330 19.34 -0.92 -19.09
C HIS A 330 18.62 -2.24 -19.39
N ILE A 331 19.00 -2.87 -20.51
CA ILE A 331 18.46 -4.17 -20.93
C ILE A 331 18.83 -5.27 -19.92
N SER A 332 19.87 -5.10 -19.11
CA SER A 332 20.33 -6.13 -18.16
C SER A 332 19.52 -6.22 -16.85
N LEU A 333 18.90 -5.13 -16.36
CA LEU A 333 18.26 -5.11 -15.03
C LEU A 333 16.73 -5.25 -15.04
N ILE A 334 16.05 -4.91 -16.14
CA ILE A 334 14.60 -5.13 -16.27
C ILE A 334 14.20 -6.60 -16.03
N PRO A 335 14.94 -7.61 -16.54
CA PRO A 335 14.67 -9.01 -16.21
C PRO A 335 14.77 -9.31 -14.70
N THR A 336 15.72 -8.68 -14.00
CA THR A 336 15.91 -8.85 -12.55
C THR A 336 14.78 -8.19 -11.75
N ILE A 337 14.36 -6.98 -12.13
CA ILE A 337 13.21 -6.30 -11.50
C ILE A 337 11.93 -7.12 -11.72
N ARG A 338 11.72 -7.62 -12.93
CA ARG A 338 10.60 -8.51 -13.27
C ARG A 338 10.60 -9.76 -12.39
N LEU A 339 11.74 -10.42 -12.23
CA LEU A 339 11.88 -11.57 -11.36
C LEU A 339 11.54 -11.23 -9.89
N ALA A 340 12.03 -10.10 -9.39
CA ALA A 340 11.70 -9.62 -8.04
C ALA A 340 10.19 -9.37 -7.86
N VAL A 341 9.52 -8.77 -8.85
CA VAL A 341 8.05 -8.58 -8.84
C VAL A 341 7.33 -9.93 -8.83
N VAL A 342 7.77 -10.88 -9.66
CA VAL A 342 7.21 -12.24 -9.70
C VAL A 342 7.33 -12.93 -8.34
N ILE A 343 8.49 -12.84 -7.69
CA ILE A 343 8.71 -13.39 -6.34
C ILE A 343 7.74 -12.76 -5.34
N CYS A 344 7.63 -11.43 -5.31
CA CYS A 344 6.69 -10.74 -4.43
C CYS A 344 5.23 -11.17 -4.66
N LEU A 345 4.79 -11.26 -5.92
CA LEU A 345 3.44 -11.71 -6.27
C LEU A 345 3.19 -13.16 -5.88
N SER A 346 4.20 -14.02 -6.00
CA SER A 346 4.11 -15.44 -5.65
C SER A 346 3.91 -15.62 -4.15
N VAL A 347 4.66 -14.89 -3.33
CA VAL A 347 4.46 -14.92 -1.87
C VAL A 347 3.13 -14.28 -1.50
N LEU A 348 2.74 -13.18 -2.14
CA LEU A 348 1.43 -12.58 -1.93
C LEU A 348 0.29 -13.58 -2.23
N ALA A 349 0.44 -14.43 -3.24
CA ALA A 349 -0.53 -15.50 -3.54
C ALA A 349 -0.60 -16.53 -2.41
N ILE A 350 0.54 -16.91 -1.83
CA ILE A 350 0.55 -17.79 -0.65
C ILE A 350 -0.20 -17.12 0.50
N LEU A 351 0.08 -15.84 0.79
CA LEU A 351 -0.56 -15.12 1.89
C LEU A 351 -2.08 -14.97 1.69
N VAL A 352 -2.53 -14.63 0.48
CA VAL A 352 -3.96 -14.56 0.15
C VAL A 352 -4.62 -15.94 0.31
N GLY A 353 -3.95 -17.00 -0.14
CA GLY A 353 -4.40 -18.38 0.05
C GLY A 353 -4.54 -18.76 1.53
N THR A 354 -3.59 -18.35 2.38
CA THR A 354 -3.67 -18.54 3.84
C THR A 354 -4.92 -17.86 4.42
N GLY A 355 -5.24 -16.63 3.98
CA GLY A 355 -6.45 -15.92 4.42
C GLY A 355 -7.74 -16.65 4.02
N ALA A 356 -7.80 -17.16 2.78
CA ALA A 356 -8.94 -17.94 2.30
C ALA A 356 -9.09 -19.27 3.06
N TYR A 357 -7.98 -19.96 3.33
CA TYR A 357 -7.97 -21.16 4.16
C TYR A 357 -8.51 -20.86 5.56
N ILE A 358 -8.07 -19.78 6.20
CA ILE A 358 -8.56 -19.37 7.52
C ILE A 358 -10.08 -19.16 7.48
N ALA A 359 -10.60 -18.47 6.46
CA ALA A 359 -12.03 -18.17 6.35
C ALA A 359 -12.93 -19.40 6.06
N LEU A 360 -12.36 -20.47 5.49
CA LEU A 360 -13.09 -21.70 5.13
C LEU A 360 -12.94 -22.81 6.18
N ALA A 361 -11.75 -22.95 6.76
CA ALA A 361 -11.42 -24.04 7.69
C ALA A 361 -11.85 -23.73 9.14
N TYR A 362 -12.11 -22.47 9.47
CA TYR A 362 -12.53 -22.03 10.79
C TYR A 362 -13.89 -21.33 10.70
N ASP A 363 -14.72 -21.53 11.72
CA ASP A 363 -16.02 -20.86 11.83
C ASP A 363 -15.81 -19.35 11.97
N THR A 364 -16.03 -18.64 10.87
CA THR A 364 -15.93 -17.19 10.79
C THR A 364 -17.33 -16.61 10.70
N THR A 365 -17.67 -15.78 11.67
CA THR A 365 -18.93 -15.02 11.69
C THR A 365 -18.59 -13.52 11.69
N PRO A 366 -19.54 -12.62 11.41
CA PRO A 366 -19.33 -11.18 11.60
C PRO A 366 -18.85 -10.84 13.01
N TYR A 367 -19.27 -11.63 13.99
CA TYR A 367 -18.92 -11.50 15.41
C TYR A 367 -17.61 -12.18 15.80
N THR A 368 -17.11 -13.08 14.94
CA THR A 368 -15.93 -13.91 15.20
C THR A 368 -15.00 -13.79 14.01
N THR A 369 -14.14 -12.79 14.04
CA THR A 369 -12.81 -13.01 13.49
C THR A 369 -12.15 -14.08 14.34
N VAL A 370 -11.27 -14.82 13.70
CA VAL A 370 -10.45 -15.88 14.26
C VAL A 370 -9.57 -15.44 15.47
N THR A 371 -9.71 -14.18 15.89
CA THR A 371 -8.96 -13.46 16.92
C THR A 371 -9.46 -13.56 18.36
N TYR A 372 -10.67 -14.04 18.68
CA TYR A 372 -11.19 -13.83 20.07
C TYR A 372 -11.91 -15.02 20.72
N LYS A 373 -11.19 -16.12 20.96
CA LYS A 373 -11.44 -16.93 22.16
C LYS A 373 -10.16 -17.01 23.00
N GLN A 374 -10.05 -16.13 23.99
CA GLN A 374 -9.15 -16.31 25.13
C GLN A 374 -9.85 -17.30 26.09
N PRO A 375 -9.25 -18.44 26.47
CA PRO A 375 -9.71 -19.20 27.62
C PRO A 375 -9.42 -18.40 28.89
N GLU A 376 -10.35 -18.41 29.86
CA GLU A 376 -10.08 -17.88 31.19
C GLU A 376 -8.81 -18.54 31.78
N GLY A 377 -7.84 -17.72 32.19
CA GLY A 377 -6.73 -18.15 33.04
C GLY A 377 -5.49 -18.79 32.39
N SER A 378 -5.22 -18.60 31.09
CA SER A 378 -4.03 -19.19 30.42
C SER A 378 -3.00 -18.16 29.95
N PRO A 379 -1.70 -18.26 30.35
CA PRO A 379 -0.62 -17.36 29.90
C PRO A 379 -0.11 -17.68 28.50
N TYR A 380 0.46 -16.68 27.84
CA TYR A 380 0.82 -16.63 26.42
C TYR A 380 2.29 -17.00 26.17
N PRO A 381 2.62 -17.89 25.21
CA PRO A 381 4.00 -18.10 24.82
C PRO A 381 4.33 -17.22 23.61
N GLY A 382 4.63 -15.94 23.86
CA GLY A 382 5.18 -15.03 22.87
C GLY A 382 5.63 -13.70 23.49
N PRO A 383 6.22 -12.78 22.72
CA PRO A 383 6.90 -11.59 23.24
C PRO A 383 5.96 -10.47 23.73
N TYR A 384 4.70 -10.81 24.00
CA TYR A 384 3.69 -9.90 24.53
C TYR A 384 3.37 -10.36 25.96
N PRO A 385 3.37 -9.45 26.96
CA PRO A 385 3.18 -9.83 28.36
C PRO A 385 1.82 -10.49 28.61
N ASP A 386 1.78 -11.41 29.58
CA ASP A 386 0.61 -12.22 29.96
C ASP A 386 -0.62 -11.40 30.39
N GLU A 387 -0.40 -10.14 30.81
CA GLU A 387 -1.43 -9.24 31.33
C GLU A 387 -2.19 -8.48 30.22
N TYR A 388 -1.90 -8.74 28.95
CA TYR A 388 -2.60 -8.10 27.86
C TYR A 388 -3.93 -8.80 27.53
N ILE A 389 -5.04 -8.18 27.90
CA ILE A 389 -6.37 -8.56 27.41
C ILE A 389 -6.34 -8.59 25.88
N GLY A 390 -6.55 -9.78 25.29
CA GLY A 390 -6.81 -9.93 23.86
C GLY A 390 -5.62 -10.02 22.89
N THR A 391 -4.35 -10.23 23.29
CA THR A 391 -3.23 -10.34 22.32
C THR A 391 -2.42 -11.64 22.27
N ALA A 392 -2.75 -12.61 23.12
CA ALA A 392 -2.08 -13.90 23.20
C ALA A 392 -2.66 -14.99 22.28
N PRO A 393 -1.98 -15.43 21.19
CA PRO A 393 -2.30 -16.69 20.54
C PRO A 393 -2.21 -17.88 21.51
N VAL A 394 -3.31 -18.62 21.67
CA VAL A 394 -3.28 -19.96 22.28
C VAL A 394 -2.53 -20.91 21.34
N LYS A 395 -1.73 -21.84 21.89
CA LYS A 395 -1.04 -22.86 21.10
C LYS A 395 -2.06 -23.66 20.27
N GLY A 396 -1.89 -23.69 18.95
CA GLY A 396 -2.86 -24.29 18.02
C GLY A 396 -3.92 -23.33 17.49
N THR A 397 -3.89 -22.04 17.86
CA THR A 397 -4.79 -21.06 17.26
C THR A 397 -4.28 -20.51 15.93
N PRO A 398 -5.19 -20.28 14.97
CA PRO A 398 -4.92 -19.63 13.69
C PRO A 398 -4.40 -18.18 13.75
N ARG A 399 -4.29 -17.53 14.92
CA ARG A 399 -3.81 -16.14 15.03
C ARG A 399 -2.36 -15.93 14.56
N GLY A 400 -1.50 -16.94 14.70
CA GLY A 400 -0.16 -16.91 14.11
C GLY A 400 -0.19 -16.91 12.57
N LEU A 401 -1.12 -17.67 11.97
CA LEU A 401 -1.37 -17.68 10.53
C LEU A 401 -2.02 -16.38 10.04
N GLU A 402 -2.92 -15.80 10.83
CA GLU A 402 -3.54 -14.49 10.54
C GLU A 402 -2.51 -13.36 10.60
N ASN A 403 -1.63 -13.34 11.60
CA ASN A 403 -0.51 -12.39 11.66
C ASN A 403 0.48 -12.58 10.50
N ALA A 404 0.70 -13.83 10.05
CA ALA A 404 1.47 -14.13 8.86
C ALA A 404 0.77 -13.67 7.57
N HIS A 405 -0.56 -13.63 7.55
CA HIS A 405 -1.38 -13.13 6.44
C HIS A 405 -1.36 -11.59 6.35
N LEU A 406 -1.58 -10.89 7.46
CA LEU A 406 -1.83 -9.44 7.48
C LEU A 406 -0.55 -8.59 7.40
N SER A 407 0.43 -8.85 8.28
CA SER A 407 1.60 -7.97 8.44
C SER A 407 2.61 -8.04 7.29
N PRO A 408 2.98 -9.22 6.76
CA PRO A 408 3.85 -9.32 5.59
C PRO A 408 3.14 -8.88 4.30
N GLY A 409 1.83 -9.10 4.20
CA GLY A 409 1.04 -8.73 3.02
C GLY A 409 1.18 -7.26 2.65
N SER A 410 1.06 -6.34 3.61
CA SER A 410 1.21 -4.90 3.37
C SER A 410 2.59 -4.54 2.78
N TRP A 411 3.66 -5.12 3.32
CA TRP A 411 5.02 -4.87 2.84
C TRP A 411 5.30 -5.46 1.47
N PHE A 412 4.65 -6.56 1.08
CA PHE A 412 4.72 -7.02 -0.32
C PHE A 412 4.09 -6.04 -1.28
N HIS A 413 3.00 -5.35 -0.92
CA HIS A 413 2.43 -4.28 -1.75
C HIS A 413 3.38 -3.09 -1.89
N VAL A 414 4.01 -2.66 -0.78
CA VAL A 414 5.07 -1.62 -0.80
C VAL A 414 6.21 -2.05 -1.74
N ALA A 415 6.69 -3.29 -1.59
CA ALA A 415 7.78 -3.82 -2.39
C ALA A 415 7.44 -3.86 -3.88
N ILE A 416 6.25 -4.34 -4.25
CA ILE A 416 5.78 -4.36 -5.64
C ILE A 416 5.71 -2.93 -6.20
N ALA A 417 5.15 -1.99 -5.44
CA ALA A 417 5.02 -0.61 -5.89
C ALA A 417 6.39 0.07 -6.07
N TRP A 418 7.38 -0.18 -5.20
CA TRP A 418 8.75 0.29 -5.42
C TRP A 418 9.41 -0.36 -6.63
N LEU A 419 9.28 -1.67 -6.80
CA LEU A 419 9.85 -2.38 -7.94
C LEU A 419 9.26 -1.89 -9.27
N ILE A 420 7.97 -1.55 -9.29
CA ILE A 420 7.30 -0.89 -10.43
C ILE A 420 7.94 0.48 -10.71
N ILE A 421 8.14 1.31 -9.68
CA ILE A 421 8.81 2.61 -9.83
C ILE A 421 10.25 2.43 -10.35
N LEU A 422 10.99 1.45 -9.83
CA LEU A 422 12.35 1.14 -10.29
C LEU A 422 12.36 0.61 -11.72
N ALA A 423 11.36 -0.17 -12.14
CA ALA A 423 11.24 -0.61 -13.53
C ALA A 423 11.05 0.58 -14.49
N LEU A 424 10.27 1.59 -14.07
CA LEU A 424 9.97 2.76 -14.89
C LEU A 424 11.06 3.85 -14.84
N PHE A 425 11.65 4.07 -13.67
CA PHE A 425 12.47 5.25 -13.39
C PHE A 425 13.82 4.94 -12.77
N GLY A 426 14.13 3.67 -12.48
CA GLY A 426 15.34 3.25 -11.76
C GLY A 426 16.60 3.85 -12.34
N ASN A 427 16.81 3.77 -13.64
CA ASN A 427 18.04 4.28 -14.23
C ASN A 427 18.15 5.80 -14.21
N ARG A 428 17.03 6.53 -14.25
CA ARG A 428 17.04 7.99 -14.11
C ARG A 428 17.28 8.40 -12.67
N LEU A 429 16.75 7.64 -11.71
CA LEU A 429 16.94 7.87 -10.28
C LEU A 429 18.35 7.48 -9.80
N PHE A 430 18.95 6.48 -10.44
CA PHE A 430 20.23 5.87 -10.06
C PHE A 430 21.29 6.02 -11.16
N GLU A 431 21.24 7.10 -11.94
CA GLU A 431 22.22 7.40 -12.99
C GLU A 431 23.65 7.27 -12.41
N ASN A 432 24.50 6.45 -13.05
CA ASN A 432 25.86 6.11 -12.59
C ASN A 432 25.97 5.35 -11.25
N ARG A 433 24.86 4.79 -10.73
CA ARG A 433 24.78 4.05 -9.45
C ARG A 433 24.12 2.68 -9.63
N VAL A 434 24.46 1.97 -10.70
CA VAL A 434 23.87 0.68 -11.07
C VAL A 434 24.02 -0.36 -9.95
N GLY A 435 25.15 -0.38 -9.24
CA GLY A 435 25.34 -1.28 -8.09
C GLY A 435 24.32 -1.06 -6.96
N LEU A 436 23.96 0.20 -6.68
CA LEU A 436 22.95 0.53 -5.68
C LEU A 436 21.54 0.15 -6.14
N LEU A 437 21.24 0.34 -7.43
CA LEU A 437 19.99 -0.13 -8.02
C LEU A 437 19.88 -1.65 -7.93
N THR A 438 20.93 -2.39 -8.30
CA THR A 438 20.98 -3.85 -8.16
C THR A 438 20.76 -4.27 -6.71
N LEU A 439 21.44 -3.63 -5.75
CA LEU A 439 21.27 -3.93 -4.34
C LEU A 439 19.80 -3.76 -3.91
N LEU A 440 19.15 -2.67 -4.29
CA LEU A 440 17.73 -2.42 -3.97
C LEU A 440 16.80 -3.46 -4.58
N ILE A 441 17.06 -3.92 -5.82
CA ILE A 441 16.26 -4.97 -6.46
C ILE A 441 16.27 -6.27 -5.63
N PHE A 442 17.35 -6.54 -4.91
CA PHE A 442 17.45 -7.68 -3.99
C PHE A 442 16.91 -7.37 -2.59
N THR A 443 17.23 -6.21 -1.99
CA THR A 443 16.86 -5.92 -0.60
C THR A 443 15.38 -5.58 -0.42
N ILE A 444 14.72 -5.04 -1.45
CA ILE A 444 13.29 -4.71 -1.42
C ILE A 444 12.42 -5.96 -1.22
N PRO A 445 12.53 -7.05 -2.02
CA PRO A 445 11.75 -8.26 -1.79
C PRO A 445 12.20 -9.03 -0.53
N MET A 446 13.47 -8.94 -0.14
CA MET A 446 13.98 -9.64 1.06
C MET A 446 13.39 -9.10 2.37
N ALA A 447 13.09 -7.80 2.46
CA ALA A 447 12.47 -7.20 3.64
C ALA A 447 11.14 -7.85 4.06
N PRO A 448 10.10 -7.95 3.20
CA PRO A 448 8.87 -8.67 3.51
C PRO A 448 9.05 -10.19 3.58
N LEU A 449 9.99 -10.78 2.84
CA LEU A 449 10.30 -12.21 2.94
C LEU A 449 10.79 -12.59 4.33
N PHE A 450 11.75 -11.84 4.88
CA PHE A 450 12.18 -12.06 6.26
C PHE A 450 11.01 -11.90 7.21
N ASN A 451 10.22 -10.82 7.10
CA ASN A 451 9.01 -10.61 7.91
C ASN A 451 8.08 -11.84 7.88
N THR A 452 7.83 -12.39 6.69
CA THR A 452 7.00 -13.60 6.50
C THR A 452 7.60 -14.79 7.23
N LEU A 453 8.89 -15.06 7.03
CA LEU A 453 9.61 -16.14 7.69
C LEU A 453 9.55 -15.99 9.21
N GLY A 454 9.80 -14.79 9.74
CA GLY A 454 9.71 -14.50 11.16
C GLY A 454 8.34 -14.80 11.76
N ARG A 455 7.25 -14.47 11.05
CA ARG A 455 5.88 -14.76 11.50
C ARG A 455 5.57 -16.26 11.48
N TYR A 456 5.99 -16.99 10.46
CA TYR A 456 5.82 -18.44 10.41
C TYR A 456 6.66 -19.18 11.47
N LEU A 457 7.92 -18.78 11.68
CA LEU A 457 8.77 -19.35 12.73
C LEU A 457 8.20 -19.08 14.12
N ALA A 458 7.70 -17.87 14.37
CA ALA A 458 7.02 -17.53 15.63
C ALA A 458 5.76 -18.38 15.84
N TRP A 459 4.96 -18.60 14.79
CA TRP A 459 3.79 -19.49 14.87
C TRP A 459 4.16 -20.95 15.19
N LEU A 460 5.30 -21.43 14.69
CA LEU A 460 5.85 -22.75 15.01
C LEU A 460 6.50 -22.83 16.41
N GLY A 461 6.42 -21.75 17.21
CA GLY A 461 6.96 -21.70 18.56
C GLY A 461 8.49 -21.64 18.62
N ILE A 462 9.16 -21.23 17.54
CA ILE A 462 10.61 -21.08 17.49
C ILE A 462 10.97 -19.69 18.04
N PRO A 463 11.60 -19.59 19.23
CA PRO A 463 11.87 -18.31 19.87
C PRO A 463 12.90 -17.51 19.07
N ASN A 464 12.53 -16.28 18.74
CA ASN A 464 13.44 -15.33 18.09
C ASN A 464 13.66 -14.18 19.08
N GLY A 465 14.84 -14.14 19.73
CA GLY A 465 15.27 -13.03 20.59
C GLY A 465 15.53 -11.75 19.79
N ILE A 466 16.70 -11.09 19.94
CA ILE A 466 17.11 -9.96 19.06
C ILE A 466 17.03 -10.32 17.56
N GLY A 467 17.15 -11.61 17.22
CA GLY A 467 16.88 -12.13 15.87
C GLY A 467 15.47 -11.81 15.33
N ALA A 468 14.47 -11.57 16.18
CA ALA A 468 13.12 -11.17 15.75
C ALA A 468 13.09 -9.83 15.03
N LEU A 469 14.00 -8.89 15.34
CA LEU A 469 14.11 -7.63 14.58
C LEU A 469 14.64 -7.88 13.16
N TRP A 470 15.61 -8.79 13.04
CA TRP A 470 16.16 -9.21 11.75
C TRP A 470 15.13 -9.99 10.93
N PHE A 471 14.44 -10.94 11.57
CA PHE A 471 13.33 -11.68 11.00
C PHE A 471 12.04 -10.86 10.83
N ALA A 472 11.90 -9.68 11.42
CA ALA A 472 10.83 -8.74 11.08
C ALA A 472 11.17 -7.92 9.81
N GLY A 473 12.39 -8.10 9.28
CA GLY A 473 12.92 -7.43 8.09
C GLY A 473 13.23 -5.94 8.29
N HIS A 474 13.16 -5.43 9.51
CA HIS A 474 13.26 -3.99 9.77
C HIS A 474 14.58 -3.33 9.38
N PRO A 475 15.75 -3.96 9.57
CA PRO A 475 17.01 -3.40 9.08
C PRO A 475 16.98 -3.16 7.57
N LEU A 476 16.45 -4.11 6.79
CA LEU A 476 16.31 -3.95 5.35
C LEU A 476 15.24 -2.92 4.98
N LYS A 477 14.11 -2.87 5.70
CA LYS A 477 13.09 -1.83 5.51
C LYS A 477 13.69 -0.44 5.72
N GLY A 478 14.38 -0.24 6.84
CA GLY A 478 15.08 1.01 7.17
C GLY A 478 16.13 1.38 6.12
N PHE A 479 16.97 0.42 5.71
CA PHE A 479 17.94 0.62 4.64
C PHE A 479 17.26 1.09 3.34
N ASN A 480 16.25 0.36 2.87
CA ASN A 480 15.54 0.70 1.62
C ASN A 480 14.91 2.10 1.70
N ILE A 481 14.25 2.44 2.82
CA ILE A 481 13.63 3.75 3.06
C ILE A 481 14.69 4.86 2.99
N VAL A 482 15.78 4.73 3.73
CA VAL A 482 16.84 5.77 3.81
C VAL A 482 17.45 5.99 2.43
N VAL A 483 17.81 4.91 1.73
CA VAL A 483 18.41 5.00 0.39
C VAL A 483 17.45 5.68 -0.60
N LEU A 484 16.19 5.22 -0.67
CA LEU A 484 15.21 5.80 -1.59
C LEU A 484 14.88 7.26 -1.25
N PHE A 485 14.88 7.62 0.03
CA PHE A 485 14.70 9.00 0.49
C PHE A 485 15.84 9.91 0.02
N ILE A 486 17.09 9.50 0.24
CA ILE A 486 18.28 10.24 -0.21
C ILE A 486 18.26 10.40 -1.73
N ILE A 487 17.91 9.35 -2.47
CA ILE A 487 17.80 9.39 -3.94
C ILE A 487 16.70 10.35 -4.39
N GLY A 488 15.55 10.35 -3.71
CA GLY A 488 14.48 11.33 -3.94
C GLY A 488 14.95 12.76 -3.74
N LEU A 489 15.64 13.05 -2.63
CA LEU A 489 16.18 14.39 -2.34
C LEU A 489 17.23 14.84 -3.37
N ILE A 490 18.17 13.96 -3.74
CA ILE A 490 19.16 14.24 -4.78
C ILE A 490 18.47 14.55 -6.10
N SER A 491 17.46 13.76 -6.48
CA SER A 491 16.69 13.97 -7.71
C SER A 491 16.00 15.34 -7.71
N LEU A 492 15.38 15.71 -6.59
CA LEU A 492 14.74 17.01 -6.42
C LEU A 492 15.74 18.16 -6.53
N TYR A 493 16.92 18.01 -5.93
CA TYR A 493 18.01 18.99 -6.02
C TYR A 493 18.52 19.16 -7.46
N VAL A 494 18.83 18.05 -8.15
CA VAL A 494 19.34 18.08 -9.54
C VAL A 494 18.33 18.72 -10.48
N LEU A 495 17.05 18.34 -10.37
CA LEU A 495 15.97 18.94 -11.17
C LEU A 495 15.79 20.44 -10.88
N SER A 496 16.07 20.89 -9.65
CA SER A 496 16.05 22.32 -9.32
C SER A 496 17.19 23.10 -9.98
N LYS A 497 18.38 22.50 -10.13
CA LYS A 497 19.60 23.15 -10.64
C LYS A 497 19.69 23.20 -12.16
N LYS A 498 19.24 22.17 -12.89
CA LYS A 498 19.30 22.10 -14.38
C LYS A 498 18.65 23.30 -15.10
N ARG A 499 17.86 24.13 -14.42
CA ARG A 499 17.23 25.34 -14.98
C ARG A 499 17.90 26.66 -14.61
N SER A 500 18.75 26.73 -13.58
CA SER A 500 19.47 27.98 -13.27
C SER A 500 20.60 28.25 -14.26
N THR A 501 21.03 27.25 -15.01
CA THR A 501 22.06 27.32 -16.05
C THR A 501 21.50 27.61 -17.44
N HIS A 502 20.18 27.70 -17.59
CA HIS A 502 19.48 28.03 -18.86
C HIS A 502 18.60 29.29 -18.73
N ARG A 503 18.84 30.09 -17.68
CA ARG A 503 18.44 31.50 -17.59
C ARG A 503 19.71 32.32 -17.63
#